data_AF-A0A1H2IMT6-F1
#
_entry.id   AF-A0A1H2IMT6-F1
#
_cell.length_a   1.000
_cell.length_b   1.000
_cell.length_c   1.000
_cell.angle_alpha   90.00
_cell.angle_beta   90.00
_cell.angle_gamma   90.00
#
_symmetry.space_group_name_H-M   'P 1'
#
loop_
_entity.id
_entity.type
_entity.pdbx_description
1 polymer ?
#
loop_
_entity_poly.entity_id
_entity_poly.type
_entity_poly.pdbx_seq_one_letter_code
_entity_poly.pdbx_strand_id
1 'polypeptide(L)'
;MNENKKIYKALQKHLDSQAVGFPATDSGVEIRILKHIFSPLEAKIATCLDFKPEPIETVYKRAKNLVGSKQELAGILAAIEKKGGLEIRVKEDARLYCNIPLVVGMYEFQLGRLSPEFIKDFDAYTSNPKFGTAFLSTKLPQMRTIPIAKSISIKNNVSTFDEVMALLKESSDNFAVCECICRSKKQLQGKSCKVTNRTQTCLAVGDMALTAIRNGMGRQIGLDEAVSILEKNQQEGLILQPSNTQKAEFICSCCGCCCGMLRIHKSIPKPLDFWASNFYAVVDTNACNGCGICEKKCQVGAVKLSEKTRQAGIDLNRCVGCGICVAACPQNAVTLKKKAQETKPPVTREDLYDIIMDKKKGKLGQLKITGKLLLDAVTTGQTHLLR
;
A
#
# COMPACT_ATOMS: atom_id res chain seq x y z
N MET A 1 -32.29 -15.27 9.66
CA MET A 1 -31.09 -14.51 9.19
C MET A 1 -30.82 -14.88 7.73
N ASN A 2 -30.99 -13.93 6.79
CA ASN A 2 -30.87 -14.13 5.33
C ASN A 2 -29.62 -14.94 4.94
N GLU A 3 -29.77 -15.98 4.14
CA GLU A 3 -28.69 -16.89 3.70
C GLU A 3 -27.52 -16.12 3.07
N ASN A 4 -27.80 -15.10 2.26
CA ASN A 4 -26.78 -14.22 1.66
C ASN A 4 -25.94 -13.52 2.74
N LYS A 5 -26.53 -13.11 3.87
CA LYS A 5 -25.79 -12.48 4.96
C LYS A 5 -24.82 -13.45 5.62
N LYS A 6 -25.13 -14.75 5.67
CA LYS A 6 -24.21 -15.79 6.20
C LYS A 6 -23.01 -15.98 5.27
N ILE A 7 -23.24 -16.00 3.96
CA ILE A 7 -22.19 -16.18 2.93
C ILE A 7 -21.13 -15.09 3.03
N TYR A 8 -21.51 -13.82 2.94
CA TYR A 8 -20.51 -12.73 2.97
C TYR A 8 -19.84 -12.59 4.34
N LYS A 9 -20.51 -12.95 5.44
CA LYS A 9 -19.87 -13.03 6.76
C LYS A 9 -18.81 -14.13 6.82
N ALA A 10 -19.04 -15.26 6.15
CA ALA A 10 -18.03 -16.31 6.05
C ALA A 10 -16.82 -15.83 5.24
N LEU A 11 -17.04 -15.18 4.10
CA LEU A 11 -15.95 -14.58 3.31
C LEU A 11 -15.18 -13.51 4.10
N GLN A 12 -15.87 -12.61 4.78
CA GLN A 12 -15.23 -11.60 5.63
C GLN A 12 -14.32 -12.25 6.67
N LYS A 13 -14.81 -13.25 7.42
CA LYS A 13 -14.01 -13.97 8.42
C LYS A 13 -12.80 -14.68 7.80
N HIS A 14 -12.99 -15.28 6.63
CA HIS A 14 -11.94 -15.96 5.88
C HIS A 14 -10.83 -15.00 5.44
N LEU A 15 -11.20 -13.83 4.91
CA LEU A 15 -10.24 -12.79 4.52
C LEU A 15 -9.55 -12.20 5.76
N ASP A 16 -10.29 -12.02 6.86
CA ASP A 16 -9.72 -11.51 8.11
C ASP A 16 -8.73 -12.47 8.78
N SER A 17 -8.82 -13.77 8.51
CA SER A 17 -7.85 -14.76 8.99
C SER A 17 -6.55 -14.79 8.17
N GLN A 18 -6.53 -14.24 6.95
CA GLN A 18 -5.34 -14.21 6.09
C GLN A 18 -4.23 -13.27 6.62
N ALA A 19 -3.07 -13.24 5.97
CA ALA A 19 -1.91 -12.41 6.38
C ALA A 19 -2.29 -10.95 6.69
N VAL A 20 -3.04 -10.33 5.79
CA VAL A 20 -3.57 -8.99 5.97
C VAL A 20 -5.05 -9.10 6.30
N GLY A 21 -5.42 -8.61 7.49
CA GLY A 21 -6.80 -8.71 7.98
C GLY A 21 -7.81 -7.88 7.17
N PHE A 22 -9.08 -8.23 7.35
CA PHE A 22 -10.26 -7.61 6.76
C PHE A 22 -11.34 -7.52 7.84
N PRO A 23 -11.12 -6.70 8.88
CA PRO A 23 -11.91 -6.74 10.11
C PRO A 23 -13.37 -6.40 9.87
N ALA A 24 -14.25 -7.04 10.64
CA ALA A 24 -15.67 -6.72 10.67
C ALA A 24 -15.92 -5.35 11.29
N THR A 25 -16.96 -4.65 10.83
CA THR A 25 -17.40 -3.37 11.40
C THR A 25 -18.83 -3.47 11.90
N ASP A 26 -19.20 -2.58 12.81
CA ASP A 26 -20.55 -2.55 13.37
C ASP A 26 -21.58 -2.03 12.35
N SER A 27 -21.13 -1.23 11.37
CA SER A 27 -21.97 -0.71 10.28
C SER A 27 -22.19 -1.71 9.14
N GLY A 28 -21.48 -2.85 9.14
CA GLY A 28 -21.51 -3.86 8.09
C GLY A 28 -21.02 -3.34 6.73
N VAL A 29 -20.23 -2.26 6.70
CA VAL A 29 -19.72 -1.67 5.44
C VAL A 29 -18.75 -2.60 4.72
N GLU A 30 -17.99 -3.40 5.47
CA GLU A 30 -17.09 -4.43 4.92
C GLU A 30 -17.85 -5.45 4.09
N ILE A 31 -19.08 -5.79 4.49
CA ILE A 31 -19.95 -6.72 3.75
C ILE A 31 -20.46 -6.06 2.46
N ARG A 32 -20.72 -4.75 2.47
CA ARG A 32 -21.12 -4.03 1.26
C ARG A 32 -19.98 -3.96 0.26
N ILE A 33 -18.73 -3.72 0.71
CA ILE A 33 -17.53 -3.81 -0.13
C ILE A 33 -17.43 -5.18 -0.80
N LEU A 34 -17.58 -6.28 -0.05
CA LEU A 34 -17.54 -7.62 -0.64
C LEU A 34 -18.64 -7.84 -1.68
N LYS A 35 -19.83 -7.27 -1.50
CA LYS A 35 -20.94 -7.38 -2.46
C LYS A 35 -20.71 -6.59 -3.76
N HIS A 36 -19.87 -5.55 -3.73
CA HIS A 36 -19.48 -4.85 -4.96
C HIS A 36 -18.56 -5.72 -5.84
N ILE A 37 -17.85 -6.69 -5.25
CA ILE A 37 -16.80 -7.47 -5.92
C ILE A 37 -17.26 -8.91 -6.22
N PHE A 38 -18.01 -9.53 -5.31
CA PHE A 38 -18.36 -10.94 -5.38
C PHE A 38 -19.87 -11.14 -5.45
N SER A 39 -20.31 -12.04 -6.32
CA SER A 39 -21.62 -12.68 -6.21
C SER A 39 -21.66 -13.66 -5.02
N PRO A 40 -22.84 -14.15 -4.59
CA PRO A 40 -22.92 -15.11 -3.50
C PRO A 40 -22.14 -16.41 -3.76
N LEU A 41 -22.15 -16.95 -4.98
CA LEU A 41 -21.37 -18.15 -5.32
C LEU A 41 -19.87 -17.85 -5.32
N GLU A 42 -19.47 -16.74 -5.95
CA GLU A 42 -18.08 -16.29 -5.97
C GLU A 42 -17.53 -16.06 -4.56
N ALA A 43 -18.35 -15.53 -3.66
CA ALA A 43 -17.97 -15.34 -2.27
C ALA A 43 -17.75 -16.67 -1.54
N LYS A 44 -18.56 -17.70 -1.82
CA LYS A 44 -18.31 -19.07 -1.30
C LYS A 44 -17.00 -19.62 -1.87
N ILE A 45 -16.77 -19.50 -3.18
CA ILE A 45 -15.54 -19.98 -3.84
C ILE A 45 -14.29 -19.28 -3.29
N ALA A 46 -14.34 -17.97 -3.04
CA ALA A 46 -13.23 -17.23 -2.47
C ALA A 46 -12.84 -17.71 -1.06
N THR A 47 -13.75 -18.34 -0.31
CA THR A 47 -13.41 -19.02 0.97
C THR A 47 -12.61 -20.31 0.79
N CYS A 48 -12.53 -20.83 -0.43
CA CYS A 48 -11.72 -22.00 -0.77
C CYS A 48 -10.29 -21.64 -1.23
N LEU A 49 -9.93 -20.35 -1.25
CA LEU A 49 -8.62 -19.85 -1.66
C LEU A 49 -7.78 -19.45 -0.44
N ASP A 50 -6.47 -19.61 -0.51
CA ASP A 50 -5.51 -19.08 0.46
C ASP A 50 -4.83 -17.80 -0.07
N PHE A 51 -4.07 -17.10 0.78
CA PHE A 51 -3.18 -16.03 0.30
C PHE A 51 -1.98 -16.58 -0.49
N LYS A 52 -1.62 -17.86 -0.26
CA LYS A 52 -0.61 -18.57 -1.03
C LYS A 52 -1.19 -19.04 -2.37
N PRO A 53 -0.52 -18.79 -3.51
CA PRO A 53 -0.96 -19.27 -4.81
C PRO A 53 -0.99 -20.80 -4.86
N GLU A 54 -2.13 -21.37 -5.21
CA GLU A 54 -2.34 -22.82 -5.30
C GLU A 54 -2.85 -23.25 -6.68
N PRO A 55 -2.52 -24.46 -7.16
CA PRO A 55 -3.03 -24.98 -8.43
C PRO A 55 -4.53 -25.30 -8.34
N ILE A 56 -5.19 -25.34 -9.49
CA ILE A 56 -6.64 -25.58 -9.59
C ILE A 56 -7.06 -26.90 -8.93
N GLU A 57 -6.22 -27.93 -8.96
CA GLU A 57 -6.41 -29.22 -8.30
C GLU A 57 -6.69 -29.05 -6.81
N THR A 58 -5.89 -28.22 -6.15
CA THR A 58 -5.95 -28.01 -4.70
C THR A 58 -7.16 -27.18 -4.32
N VAL A 59 -7.45 -26.12 -5.08
CA VAL A 59 -8.66 -25.30 -4.87
C VAL A 59 -9.93 -26.12 -5.11
N TYR A 60 -9.95 -26.95 -6.15
CA TYR A 60 -11.10 -27.80 -6.49
C TYR A 60 -11.42 -28.82 -5.40
N LYS A 61 -10.41 -29.41 -4.74
CA LYS A 61 -10.65 -30.31 -3.59
C LYS A 61 -11.49 -29.65 -2.49
N ARG A 62 -11.29 -28.35 -2.26
CA ARG A 62 -12.07 -27.55 -1.28
C ARG A 62 -13.40 -27.06 -1.85
N ALA A 63 -13.47 -26.79 -3.15
CA ALA A 63 -14.66 -26.29 -3.82
C ALA A 63 -15.60 -27.38 -4.41
N LYS A 64 -15.28 -28.67 -4.27
CA LYS A 64 -15.99 -29.79 -4.94
C LYS A 64 -17.52 -29.84 -4.71
N ASN A 65 -18.00 -29.30 -3.60
CA ASN A 65 -19.44 -29.27 -3.28
C ASN A 65 -20.14 -28.00 -3.80
N LEU A 66 -19.39 -27.08 -4.42
CA LEU A 66 -19.86 -25.79 -4.93
C LEU A 66 -19.92 -25.74 -6.46
N VAL A 67 -19.16 -26.61 -7.14
CA VAL A 67 -18.99 -26.64 -8.60
C VAL A 67 -18.82 -28.09 -9.08
N GLY A 68 -19.30 -28.40 -10.28
CA GLY A 68 -19.28 -29.74 -10.86
C GLY A 68 -17.93 -30.16 -11.44
N SER A 69 -17.08 -29.20 -11.85
CA SER A 69 -15.78 -29.52 -12.49
C SER A 69 -14.69 -28.48 -12.23
N LYS A 70 -13.43 -28.86 -12.48
CA LYS A 70 -12.29 -27.92 -12.47
C LYS A 70 -12.42 -26.83 -13.53
N GLN A 71 -13.01 -27.16 -14.68
CA GLN A 71 -13.21 -26.21 -15.78
C GLN A 71 -14.22 -25.13 -15.39
N GLU A 72 -15.32 -25.52 -14.76
CA GLU A 72 -16.31 -24.60 -14.19
C GLU A 72 -15.67 -23.71 -13.11
N LEU A 73 -14.89 -24.29 -12.20
CA LEU A 73 -14.17 -23.55 -11.18
C LEU A 73 -13.23 -22.51 -11.80
N ALA A 74 -12.45 -22.89 -12.81
CA ALA A 74 -11.53 -21.98 -13.50
C ALA A 74 -12.27 -20.80 -14.16
N GLY A 75 -13.45 -21.05 -14.73
CA GLY A 75 -14.33 -20.01 -15.28
C GLY A 75 -14.82 -19.02 -14.21
N ILE A 76 -15.24 -19.53 -13.05
CA ILE A 76 -15.66 -18.68 -11.92
C ILE A 76 -14.48 -17.88 -11.37
N LEU A 77 -13.31 -18.50 -11.18
CA LEU A 77 -12.11 -17.80 -10.69
C LEU A 77 -11.66 -16.71 -11.66
N ALA A 78 -11.75 -16.94 -12.98
CA ALA A 78 -11.48 -15.91 -13.99
C ALA A 78 -12.51 -14.76 -13.92
N ALA A 79 -13.78 -15.04 -13.65
CA ALA A 79 -14.79 -14.00 -13.45
C ALA A 79 -14.51 -13.16 -12.18
N ILE A 80 -14.03 -13.78 -11.11
CA ILE A 80 -13.62 -13.09 -9.87
C ILE A 80 -12.36 -12.23 -10.14
N GLU A 81 -11.35 -12.75 -10.84
CA GLU A 81 -10.16 -11.99 -11.24
C GLU A 81 -10.57 -10.76 -12.07
N LYS A 82 -11.46 -10.95 -13.04
CA LYS A 82 -11.99 -9.86 -13.87
C LYS A 82 -12.72 -8.81 -13.03
N LYS A 83 -13.26 -9.14 -11.85
CA LYS A 83 -13.86 -8.17 -10.91
C LYS A 83 -12.85 -7.62 -9.90
N GLY A 84 -11.59 -8.03 -9.96
CA GLY A 84 -10.53 -7.63 -9.05
C GLY A 84 -10.61 -8.28 -7.67
N GLY A 85 -11.29 -9.43 -7.52
CA GLY A 85 -11.48 -10.08 -6.23
C GLY A 85 -10.37 -11.06 -5.83
N LEU A 86 -9.53 -11.49 -6.77
CA LEU A 86 -8.43 -12.43 -6.54
C LEU A 86 -7.29 -12.17 -7.55
N GLU A 87 -6.19 -12.89 -7.39
CA GLU A 87 -5.09 -12.90 -8.36
C GLU A 87 -4.91 -14.30 -8.98
N ILE A 88 -4.67 -14.35 -10.29
CA ILE A 88 -4.21 -15.54 -11.01
C ILE A 88 -2.79 -15.29 -11.50
N ARG A 89 -1.84 -16.02 -10.93
CA ARG A 89 -0.43 -16.02 -11.34
C ARG A 89 -0.17 -17.09 -12.39
N VAL A 90 0.78 -16.83 -13.27
CA VAL A 90 1.19 -17.78 -14.32
C VAL A 90 2.65 -18.15 -14.09
N LYS A 91 2.89 -19.43 -13.79
CA LYS A 91 4.24 -19.98 -13.59
C LYS A 91 4.40 -21.22 -14.46
N GLU A 92 5.37 -21.21 -15.38
CA GLU A 92 5.67 -22.38 -16.25
C GLU A 92 4.39 -22.93 -16.92
N ASP A 93 3.60 -22.04 -17.50
CA ASP A 93 2.29 -22.31 -18.13
C ASP A 93 1.16 -22.79 -17.20
N ALA A 94 1.43 -23.00 -15.91
CA ALA A 94 0.43 -23.33 -14.91
C ALA A 94 -0.19 -22.07 -14.28
N ARG A 95 -1.51 -22.09 -14.08
CA ARG A 95 -2.24 -21.04 -13.35
C ARG A 95 -2.33 -21.38 -11.87
N LEU A 96 -1.94 -20.42 -11.03
CA LEU A 96 -2.05 -20.49 -9.59
C LEU A 96 -3.01 -19.41 -9.09
N TYR A 97 -3.83 -19.74 -8.10
CA TYR A 97 -4.94 -18.92 -7.65
C TYR A 97 -4.77 -18.58 -6.17
N CYS A 98 -4.94 -17.30 -5.81
CA CYS A 98 -4.92 -16.87 -4.42
C CYS A 98 -5.83 -15.67 -4.15
N ASN A 99 -6.29 -15.57 -2.90
CA ASN A 99 -6.89 -14.35 -2.37
C ASN A 99 -5.84 -13.25 -2.27
N ILE A 100 -6.28 -12.02 -2.52
CA ILE A 100 -5.49 -10.80 -2.33
C ILE A 100 -6.12 -9.96 -1.23
N PRO A 101 -5.33 -9.13 -0.51
CA PRO A 101 -5.89 -8.27 0.52
C PRO A 101 -6.74 -7.15 -0.10
N LEU A 102 -7.53 -6.44 0.72
CA LEU A 102 -8.26 -5.26 0.23
C LEU A 102 -7.28 -4.18 -0.27
N VAL A 103 -6.24 -3.89 0.52
CA VAL A 103 -5.18 -2.90 0.21
C VAL A 103 -3.83 -3.48 0.65
N VAL A 104 -2.85 -3.71 -0.23
CA VAL A 104 -2.85 -3.46 -1.69
C VAL A 104 -3.35 -4.70 -2.44
N GLY A 105 -4.42 -4.58 -3.20
CA GLY A 105 -5.02 -5.71 -3.92
C GLY A 105 -6.39 -5.37 -4.49
N MET A 106 -7.46 -5.88 -3.86
CA MET A 106 -8.81 -5.81 -4.41
C MET A 106 -9.24 -4.37 -4.74
N TYR A 107 -8.84 -3.41 -3.90
CA TYR A 107 -9.12 -1.99 -4.13
C TYR A 107 -8.43 -1.48 -5.39
N GLU A 108 -7.11 -1.68 -5.53
CA GLU A 108 -6.35 -1.26 -6.71
C GLU A 108 -6.89 -1.87 -8.01
N PHE A 109 -7.43 -3.09 -7.95
CA PHE A 109 -8.05 -3.75 -9.10
C PHE A 109 -9.48 -3.27 -9.42
N GLN A 110 -10.02 -2.32 -8.66
CA GLN A 110 -11.22 -1.56 -9.03
C GLN A 110 -10.91 -0.38 -9.96
N LEU A 111 -9.67 -0.19 -10.40
CA LEU A 111 -9.34 0.82 -11.39
C LEU A 111 -10.16 0.61 -12.67
N GLY A 112 -10.79 1.68 -13.17
CA GLY A 112 -11.75 1.63 -14.28
C GLY A 112 -13.18 1.18 -13.89
N ARG A 113 -13.42 0.83 -12.62
CA ARG A 113 -14.73 0.34 -12.11
C ARG A 113 -15.24 1.05 -10.86
N LEU A 114 -14.56 2.11 -10.42
CA LEU A 114 -14.97 2.88 -9.25
C LEU A 114 -16.37 3.48 -9.47
N SER A 115 -17.33 3.10 -8.63
CA SER A 115 -18.64 3.73 -8.54
C SER A 115 -18.72 4.68 -7.33
N PRO A 116 -19.62 5.69 -7.34
CA PRO A 116 -19.88 6.52 -6.17
C PRO A 116 -20.24 5.71 -4.91
N GLU A 117 -20.99 4.63 -5.07
CA GLU A 117 -21.40 3.74 -3.98
C GLU A 117 -20.21 2.98 -3.39
N PHE A 118 -19.35 2.41 -4.25
CA PHE A 118 -18.14 1.74 -3.82
C PHE A 118 -17.20 2.72 -3.10
N ILE A 119 -17.02 3.92 -3.64
CA ILE A 119 -16.20 4.98 -3.03
C ILE A 119 -16.72 5.34 -1.64
N LYS A 120 -18.04 5.51 -1.49
CA LYS A 120 -18.69 5.81 -0.21
C LYS A 120 -18.44 4.70 0.81
N ASP A 121 -18.66 3.45 0.43
CA ASP A 121 -18.44 2.30 1.32
C ASP A 121 -16.95 2.13 1.67
N PHE A 122 -16.05 2.29 0.70
CA PHE A 122 -14.60 2.21 0.92
C PHE A 122 -14.09 3.33 1.84
N ASP A 123 -14.54 4.57 1.65
CA ASP A 123 -14.17 5.68 2.54
C ASP A 123 -14.70 5.46 3.96
N ALA A 124 -15.92 4.94 4.11
CA ALA A 124 -16.49 4.60 5.42
C ALA A 124 -15.74 3.43 6.10
N TYR A 125 -15.32 2.42 5.34
CA TYR A 125 -14.54 1.29 5.88
C TYR A 125 -13.13 1.70 6.29
N THR A 126 -12.41 2.40 5.42
CA THR A 126 -11.02 2.80 5.67
C THR A 126 -10.88 3.93 6.70
N SER A 127 -11.97 4.63 7.02
CA SER A 127 -12.01 5.59 8.13
C SER A 127 -12.40 4.94 9.46
N ASN A 128 -12.77 3.65 9.47
CA ASN A 128 -13.10 2.93 10.69
C ASN A 128 -11.81 2.61 11.48
N PRO A 129 -11.75 2.88 12.81
CA PRO A 129 -10.58 2.57 13.63
C PRO A 129 -10.15 1.10 13.57
N LYS A 130 -11.10 0.16 13.45
CA LYS A 130 -10.80 -1.29 13.34
C LYS A 130 -9.95 -1.60 12.11
N PHE A 131 -10.20 -0.94 10.98
CA PHE A 131 -9.38 -1.09 9.78
C PHE A 131 -7.96 -0.57 10.02
N GLY A 132 -7.84 0.63 10.59
CA GLY A 132 -6.54 1.22 10.96
C GLY A 132 -5.74 0.31 11.90
N THR A 133 -6.35 -0.15 13.00
CA THR A 133 -5.68 -1.03 13.96
C THR A 133 -5.28 -2.37 13.34
N ALA A 134 -6.13 -2.99 12.51
CA ALA A 134 -5.77 -4.22 11.82
C ALA A 134 -4.56 -4.02 10.90
N PHE A 135 -4.55 -2.95 10.11
CA PHE A 135 -3.45 -2.60 9.23
C PHE A 135 -2.14 -2.35 10.00
N LEU A 136 -2.19 -1.57 11.09
CA LEU A 136 -1.05 -1.22 11.94
C LEU A 136 -0.60 -2.38 12.85
N SER A 137 -1.38 -3.45 12.96
CA SER A 137 -1.05 -4.56 13.86
C SER A 137 -0.04 -5.57 13.33
N THR A 138 0.36 -5.42 12.06
CA THR A 138 1.38 -6.24 11.41
C THR A 138 2.78 -5.87 11.90
N LYS A 139 3.66 -6.87 12.07
CA LYS A 139 5.05 -6.59 12.49
C LYS A 139 5.88 -5.95 11.37
N LEU A 140 5.68 -6.44 10.14
CA LEU A 140 6.26 -5.84 8.94
C LEU A 140 5.11 -5.29 8.10
N PRO A 141 5.17 -4.01 7.69
CA PRO A 141 4.15 -3.44 6.83
C PRO A 141 4.23 -4.01 5.42
N GLN A 142 3.10 -3.98 4.69
CA GLN A 142 3.01 -4.44 3.31
C GLN A 142 3.81 -3.58 2.31
N MET A 143 4.11 -2.33 2.67
CA MET A 143 4.83 -1.38 1.82
C MET A 143 6.01 -0.77 2.57
N ARG A 144 7.01 -0.33 1.82
CA ARG A 144 8.12 0.48 2.32
C ARG A 144 8.23 1.78 1.54
N THR A 145 9.09 2.70 2.00
CA THR A 145 9.40 3.94 1.28
C THR A 145 10.75 3.82 0.60
N ILE A 146 10.81 4.19 -0.68
CA ILE A 146 12.09 4.37 -1.39
C ILE A 146 12.49 5.86 -1.38
N PRO A 147 13.71 6.20 -0.93
CA PRO A 147 14.25 7.55 -1.02
C PRO A 147 14.47 8.00 -2.47
N ILE A 148 14.48 9.31 -2.70
CA ILE A 148 14.99 9.87 -3.97
C ILE A 148 16.46 9.52 -4.12
N ALA A 149 16.81 8.89 -5.25
CA ALA A 149 18.18 8.41 -5.50
C ALA A 149 19.22 9.55 -5.37
N LYS A 150 18.93 10.73 -5.96
CA LYS A 150 19.77 11.93 -5.88
C LYS A 150 19.99 12.46 -4.45
N SER A 151 19.13 12.07 -3.50
CA SER A 151 19.19 12.54 -2.11
C SER A 151 20.08 11.66 -1.23
N ILE A 152 20.68 10.60 -1.79
CA ILE A 152 21.57 9.71 -1.08
C ILE A 152 23.02 10.09 -1.44
N SER A 153 23.81 10.47 -0.44
CA SER A 153 25.22 10.80 -0.66
C SER A 153 26.03 9.54 -0.97
N ILE A 154 27.06 9.64 -1.84
CA ILE A 154 27.95 8.54 -2.25
C ILE A 154 28.63 7.86 -1.04
N LYS A 155 28.80 8.57 0.08
CA LYS A 155 29.34 8.01 1.34
C LYS A 155 28.39 7.05 2.05
N ASN A 156 27.09 7.14 1.79
CA ASN A 156 26.10 6.25 2.36
C ASN A 156 25.95 5.05 1.41
N ASN A 157 26.67 3.94 1.63
CA ASN A 157 26.48 2.68 0.89
C ASN A 157 24.98 2.32 0.83
N VAL A 158 24.36 2.53 -0.33
CA VAL A 158 22.94 2.26 -0.57
C VAL A 158 22.78 0.78 -0.81
N SER A 159 21.85 0.16 -0.09
CA SER A 159 21.49 -1.23 -0.36
C SER A 159 20.68 -1.27 -1.65
N THR A 160 20.93 -2.27 -2.51
CA THR A 160 20.32 -2.37 -3.86
C THR A 160 18.80 -2.27 -3.82
N PHE A 161 18.15 -2.82 -2.78
CA PHE A 161 16.70 -2.77 -2.65
C PHE A 161 16.13 -1.38 -2.39
N ASP A 162 16.88 -0.42 -1.82
CA ASP A 162 16.42 0.96 -1.58
C ASP A 162 16.71 1.88 -2.78
N GLU A 163 17.18 1.33 -3.89
CA GLU A 163 17.40 2.01 -5.15
C GLU A 163 16.36 1.56 -6.20
N VAL A 164 15.68 2.51 -6.83
CA VAL A 164 14.61 2.22 -7.81
C VAL A 164 15.13 1.35 -8.96
N MET A 165 16.31 1.68 -9.51
CA MET A 165 16.88 0.97 -10.64
C MET A 165 17.16 -0.50 -10.33
N ALA A 166 17.84 -0.76 -9.21
CA ALA A 166 18.16 -2.11 -8.80
C ALA A 166 16.88 -2.88 -8.43
N LEU A 167 15.92 -2.24 -7.76
CA LEU A 167 14.63 -2.87 -7.46
C LEU A 167 13.91 -3.35 -8.74
N LEU A 168 13.84 -2.52 -9.79
CA LEU A 168 13.19 -2.92 -11.03
C LEU A 168 13.91 -4.08 -11.71
N LYS A 169 15.25 -4.00 -11.80
CA LYS A 169 16.08 -5.06 -12.41
C LYS A 169 16.00 -6.39 -11.66
N GLU A 170 15.90 -6.36 -10.34
CA GLU A 170 15.79 -7.57 -9.51
C GLU A 170 14.38 -8.21 -9.55
N SER A 171 13.35 -7.45 -9.96
CA SER A 171 11.95 -7.87 -9.81
C SER A 171 11.41 -8.68 -10.99
N SER A 172 11.46 -8.14 -12.22
CA SER A 172 10.92 -8.76 -13.43
C SER A 172 11.26 -7.94 -14.67
N ASP A 173 11.04 -8.49 -15.87
CA ASP A 173 11.05 -7.75 -17.14
C ASP A 173 9.65 -7.29 -17.59
N ASN A 174 8.61 -7.67 -16.84
CA ASN A 174 7.23 -7.30 -17.12
C ASN A 174 6.83 -6.07 -16.31
N PHE A 175 6.55 -4.97 -17.00
CA PHE A 175 6.13 -3.70 -16.39
C PHE A 175 4.84 -3.17 -17.01
N ALA A 176 3.97 -2.61 -16.18
CA ALA A 176 2.79 -1.90 -16.64
C ALA A 176 2.62 -0.58 -15.87
N VAL A 177 2.39 0.51 -16.60
CA VAL A 177 1.95 1.77 -15.98
C VAL A 177 0.43 1.76 -15.82
N CYS A 178 -0.01 2.08 -14.61
CA CYS A 178 -1.42 2.20 -14.25
C CYS A 178 -1.73 3.63 -13.81
N GLU A 179 -3.00 4.01 -13.94
CA GLU A 179 -3.48 5.21 -13.26
C GLU A 179 -3.43 5.04 -11.74
N CYS A 180 -3.21 6.14 -11.02
CA CYS A 180 -3.27 6.13 -9.57
C CYS A 180 -4.74 6.12 -9.11
N ILE A 181 -5.23 4.96 -8.67
CA ILE A 181 -6.62 4.78 -8.20
C ILE A 181 -7.03 5.80 -7.12
N CYS A 182 -6.10 6.19 -6.24
CA CYS A 182 -6.36 7.19 -5.20
C CYS A 182 -6.61 8.58 -5.79
N ARG A 183 -5.97 8.94 -6.91
CA ARG A 183 -6.23 10.18 -7.65
C ARG A 183 -7.51 10.07 -8.47
N SER A 184 -7.73 8.96 -9.16
CA SER A 184 -8.97 8.71 -9.92
C SER A 184 -10.20 8.81 -8.99
N LYS A 185 -10.13 8.24 -7.77
CA LYS A 185 -11.15 8.43 -6.73
C LYS A 185 -11.38 9.90 -6.38
N LYS A 186 -10.31 10.69 -6.20
CA LYS A 186 -10.45 12.12 -5.87
C LYS A 186 -11.07 12.90 -7.02
N GLN A 187 -10.72 12.58 -8.26
CA GLN A 187 -11.31 13.20 -9.44
C GLN A 187 -12.81 12.93 -9.54
N LEU A 188 -13.26 11.69 -9.29
CA LEU A 188 -14.68 11.33 -9.19
C LEU A 188 -15.41 12.07 -8.06
N GLN A 189 -14.69 12.49 -7.02
CA GLN A 189 -15.19 13.34 -5.93
C GLN A 189 -15.09 14.85 -6.24
N GLY A 190 -14.81 15.24 -7.48
CA GLY A 190 -14.65 16.64 -7.89
C GLY A 190 -13.38 17.32 -7.36
N LYS A 191 -12.36 16.54 -6.95
CA LYS A 191 -11.09 17.05 -6.38
C LYS A 191 -9.91 16.70 -7.26
N SER A 192 -8.99 17.64 -7.43
CA SER A 192 -7.73 17.42 -8.14
C SER A 192 -6.56 17.16 -7.19
N CYS A 193 -5.54 16.46 -7.71
CA CYS A 193 -4.27 16.30 -7.01
C CYS A 193 -3.52 17.64 -6.97
N LYS A 194 -2.96 17.98 -5.80
CA LYS A 194 -2.19 19.23 -5.61
C LYS A 194 -0.70 19.11 -5.95
N VAL A 195 -0.24 17.90 -6.32
CA VAL A 195 1.18 17.60 -6.55
C VAL A 195 1.49 17.41 -8.03
N THR A 196 0.57 16.82 -8.79
CA THR A 196 0.74 16.51 -10.21
C THR A 196 -0.61 16.45 -10.91
N ASN A 197 -0.63 16.76 -12.21
CA ASN A 197 -1.79 16.59 -13.09
C ASN A 197 -1.77 15.26 -13.85
N ARG A 198 -0.69 14.47 -13.78
CA ARG A 198 -0.58 13.16 -14.45
C ARG A 198 -1.46 12.12 -13.75
N THR A 199 -2.07 11.22 -14.52
CA THR A 199 -2.89 10.11 -14.01
C THR A 199 -2.09 8.81 -13.94
N GLN A 200 -1.39 8.47 -15.02
CA GLN A 200 -0.52 7.29 -15.15
C GLN A 200 0.82 7.49 -14.43
N THR A 201 0.95 6.87 -13.26
CA THR A 201 2.09 7.11 -12.35
C THR A 201 2.36 5.96 -11.38
N CYS A 202 1.42 5.02 -11.23
CA CYS A 202 1.66 3.80 -10.46
C CYS A 202 2.24 2.74 -11.39
N LEU A 203 3.16 1.94 -10.87
CA LEU A 203 3.81 0.88 -11.61
C LEU A 203 3.38 -0.47 -11.03
N ALA A 204 2.94 -1.38 -11.89
CA ALA A 204 2.83 -2.80 -11.60
C ALA A 204 4.02 -3.55 -12.22
N VAL A 205 4.48 -4.60 -11.56
CA VAL A 205 5.67 -5.37 -11.93
C VAL A 205 5.36 -6.87 -11.87
N GLY A 206 5.95 -7.66 -12.77
CA GLY A 206 5.81 -9.12 -12.77
C GLY A 206 4.37 -9.57 -13.03
N ASP A 207 3.90 -10.56 -12.27
CA ASP A 207 2.54 -11.11 -12.41
C ASP A 207 1.45 -10.04 -12.29
N MET A 208 1.66 -9.04 -11.42
CA MET A 208 0.68 -7.97 -11.27
C MET A 208 0.65 -7.04 -12.48
N ALA A 209 1.78 -6.86 -13.20
CA ALA A 209 1.79 -6.17 -14.49
C ALA A 209 0.98 -6.94 -15.53
N LEU A 210 1.19 -8.25 -15.64
CA LEU A 210 0.46 -9.12 -16.56
C LEU A 210 -1.05 -9.12 -16.27
N THR A 211 -1.43 -9.16 -14.99
CA THR A 211 -2.82 -9.04 -14.54
C THR A 211 -3.42 -7.67 -14.86
N ALA A 212 -2.66 -6.59 -14.66
CA ALA A 212 -3.10 -5.24 -14.99
C ALA A 212 -3.34 -5.07 -16.50
N ILE A 213 -2.44 -5.56 -17.35
CA ILE A 213 -2.56 -5.50 -18.80
C ILE A 213 -3.77 -6.32 -19.27
N ARG A 214 -3.85 -7.58 -18.85
CA ARG A 214 -4.93 -8.51 -19.23
C ARG A 214 -6.33 -8.02 -18.87
N ASN A 215 -6.45 -7.27 -17.78
CA ASN A 215 -7.72 -6.70 -17.32
C ASN A 215 -7.94 -5.24 -17.77
N GLY A 216 -7.09 -4.69 -18.65
CA GLY A 216 -7.24 -3.33 -19.19
C GLY A 216 -7.02 -2.22 -18.16
N MET A 217 -6.31 -2.49 -17.07
CA MET A 217 -6.03 -1.53 -15.98
C MET A 217 -4.73 -0.76 -16.18
N GLY A 218 -3.85 -1.23 -17.06
CA GLY A 218 -2.56 -0.62 -17.32
C GLY A 218 -2.04 -0.90 -18.73
N ARG A 219 -1.07 -0.10 -19.14
CA ARG A 219 -0.37 -0.24 -20.42
C ARG A 219 1.01 -0.85 -20.17
N GLN A 220 1.39 -1.82 -21.00
CA GLN A 220 2.74 -2.40 -20.97
C GLN A 220 3.79 -1.33 -21.31
N ILE A 221 4.91 -1.35 -20.59
CA ILE A 221 6.04 -0.44 -20.78
C ILE A 221 7.37 -1.20 -20.68
N GLY A 222 8.43 -0.62 -21.24
CA GLY A 222 9.80 -1.11 -21.04
C GLY A 222 10.43 -0.60 -19.75
N LEU A 223 11.60 -1.17 -19.39
CA LEU A 223 12.37 -0.76 -18.21
C LEU A 223 12.71 0.74 -18.23
N ASP A 224 13.21 1.26 -19.34
CA ASP A 224 13.62 2.67 -19.46
C ASP A 224 12.44 3.64 -19.26
N GLU A 225 11.27 3.29 -19.80
CA GLU A 225 10.04 4.07 -19.59
C GLU A 225 9.59 3.99 -18.12
N ALA A 226 9.66 2.81 -17.49
CA ALA A 226 9.33 2.64 -16.07
C ALA A 226 10.21 3.53 -15.18
N VAL A 227 11.52 3.54 -15.43
CA VAL A 227 12.49 4.39 -14.74
C VAL A 227 12.16 5.86 -14.93
N SER A 228 11.99 6.30 -16.18
CA SER A 228 11.67 7.70 -16.51
C SER A 228 10.40 8.17 -15.80
N ILE A 229 9.36 7.33 -15.74
CA ILE A 229 8.12 7.63 -15.02
C ILE A 229 8.38 7.83 -13.52
N LEU A 230 9.15 6.94 -12.89
CA LEU A 230 9.43 6.99 -11.45
C LEU A 230 10.34 8.18 -11.08
N GLU A 231 11.32 8.50 -11.90
CA GLU A 231 12.13 9.70 -11.75
C GLU A 231 11.27 10.97 -11.84
N LYS A 232 10.39 11.02 -12.85
CA LYS A 232 9.45 12.15 -12.99
C LYS A 232 8.49 12.24 -11.79
N ASN A 233 8.04 11.10 -11.26
CA ASN A 233 7.22 11.06 -10.05
C ASN A 233 7.95 11.70 -8.86
N GLN A 234 9.23 11.36 -8.65
CA GLN A 234 10.05 11.93 -7.58
C GLN A 234 10.30 13.43 -7.79
N GLN A 235 10.59 13.87 -9.03
CA GLN A 235 10.77 15.28 -9.37
C GLN A 235 9.52 16.14 -9.06
N GLU A 236 8.33 15.59 -9.28
CA GLU A 236 7.06 16.27 -8.97
C GLU A 236 6.76 16.27 -7.46
N GLY A 237 7.48 15.48 -6.66
CA GLY A 237 7.29 15.38 -5.21
C GLY A 237 6.33 14.28 -4.79
N LEU A 238 6.19 13.22 -5.59
CA LEU A 238 5.51 11.99 -5.19
C LEU A 238 6.47 11.08 -4.39
N ILE A 239 5.95 10.44 -3.35
CA ILE A 239 6.69 9.44 -2.56
C ILE A 239 6.54 8.09 -3.26
N LEU A 240 7.67 7.46 -3.60
CA LEU A 240 7.66 6.09 -4.10
C LEU A 240 7.51 5.10 -2.94
N GLN A 241 6.50 4.23 -3.06
CA GLN A 241 6.18 3.21 -2.08
C GLN A 241 5.99 1.84 -2.75
N PRO A 242 7.05 1.02 -2.86
CA PRO A 242 6.91 -0.34 -3.35
C PRO A 242 6.27 -1.27 -2.32
N SER A 243 5.91 -2.49 -2.74
CA SER A 243 5.74 -3.60 -1.82
C SER A 243 7.00 -3.78 -0.96
N ASN A 244 6.82 -4.23 0.28
CA ASN A 244 7.92 -4.43 1.23
C ASN A 244 8.64 -5.76 0.97
N THR A 245 9.14 -5.92 -0.25
CA THR A 245 9.83 -7.11 -0.76
C THR A 245 11.06 -6.69 -1.56
N GLN A 246 12.02 -7.61 -1.73
CA GLN A 246 13.16 -7.40 -2.65
C GLN A 246 12.71 -7.53 -4.11
N LYS A 247 11.80 -8.45 -4.41
CA LYS A 247 11.08 -8.50 -5.69
C LYS A 247 9.78 -7.73 -5.57
N ALA A 248 9.76 -6.49 -6.00
CA ALA A 248 8.58 -5.65 -5.90
C ALA A 248 7.52 -6.09 -6.92
N GLU A 249 6.27 -6.15 -6.49
CA GLU A 249 5.12 -6.41 -7.37
C GLU A 249 4.45 -5.09 -7.83
N PHE A 250 4.69 -4.01 -7.10
CA PHE A 250 4.27 -2.65 -7.48
C PHE A 250 5.18 -1.59 -6.91
N ILE A 251 5.05 -0.39 -7.48
CA ILE A 251 5.55 0.87 -6.93
C ILE A 251 4.44 1.92 -7.01
N CYS A 252 3.89 2.27 -5.85
CA CYS A 252 2.92 3.36 -5.73
C CYS A 252 3.63 4.73 -5.71
N SER A 253 3.03 5.72 -6.37
CA SER A 253 3.54 7.10 -6.41
C SER A 253 2.59 8.03 -5.66
N CYS A 254 2.80 8.10 -4.34
CA CYS A 254 1.85 8.63 -3.38
C CYS A 254 2.00 10.15 -3.17
N CYS A 255 0.88 10.85 -3.04
CA CYS A 255 0.81 12.25 -2.63
C CYS A 255 -0.01 12.41 -1.35
N GLY A 256 0.31 13.41 -0.53
CA GLY A 256 -0.36 13.66 0.74
C GLY A 256 -1.82 14.08 0.60
N CYS A 257 -2.25 14.57 -0.57
CA CYS A 257 -3.62 15.03 -0.81
C CYS A 257 -4.59 13.92 -1.24
N CYS A 258 -4.13 12.87 -1.93
CA CYS A 258 -5.01 11.83 -2.48
C CYS A 258 -4.82 10.45 -1.84
N CYS A 259 -3.59 10.08 -1.47
CA CYS A 259 -3.28 8.73 -1.02
C CYS A 259 -3.93 8.40 0.34
N GLY A 260 -4.69 7.30 0.40
CA GLY A 260 -5.29 6.80 1.64
C GLY A 260 -4.25 6.40 2.69
N MET A 261 -3.13 5.83 2.25
CA MET A 261 -2.06 5.39 3.15
C MET A 261 -1.32 6.56 3.78
N LEU A 262 -1.00 7.60 3.00
CA LEU A 262 -0.41 8.82 3.57
C LEU A 262 -1.41 9.60 4.42
N ARG A 263 -2.73 9.44 4.20
CA ARG A 263 -3.74 9.97 5.13
C ARG A 263 -3.66 9.26 6.49
N ILE A 264 -3.58 7.93 6.52
CA ILE A 264 -3.41 7.14 7.76
C ILE A 264 -2.11 7.52 8.46
N HIS A 265 -1.00 7.61 7.72
CA HIS A 265 0.29 8.05 8.28
C HIS A 265 0.17 9.42 8.97
N LYS A 266 -0.62 10.34 8.41
CA LYS A 266 -0.80 11.67 9.01
C LYS A 266 -1.75 11.69 10.20
N SER A 267 -2.62 10.70 10.33
CA SER A 267 -3.63 10.62 11.39
C SER A 267 -3.18 9.82 12.61
N ILE A 268 -1.92 9.38 12.67
CA ILE A 268 -1.38 8.65 13.82
C ILE A 268 -0.17 9.38 14.42
N PRO A 269 0.06 9.27 15.74
CA PRO A 269 1.09 10.08 16.40
C PRO A 269 2.53 9.71 16.04
N LYS A 270 2.84 8.40 16.07
CA LYS A 270 4.16 7.83 15.74
C LYS A 270 4.06 6.84 14.58
N PRO A 271 3.81 7.30 13.35
CA PRO A 271 3.58 6.43 12.20
C PRO A 271 4.75 5.53 11.84
N LEU A 272 6.00 5.92 12.16
CA LEU A 272 7.15 5.09 11.82
C LEU A 272 7.26 3.79 12.61
N ASP A 273 6.47 3.61 13.68
CA ASP A 273 6.32 2.30 14.33
C ASP A 273 5.67 1.27 13.39
N PHE A 274 5.05 1.73 12.30
CA PHE A 274 4.27 0.93 11.35
C PHE A 274 4.69 1.15 9.89
N TRP A 275 5.80 1.86 9.65
CA TRP A 275 6.26 2.20 8.30
C TRP A 275 7.71 1.76 8.09
N ALA A 276 7.94 0.95 7.05
CA ALA A 276 9.29 0.51 6.71
C ALA A 276 10.03 1.61 5.94
N SER A 277 11.14 2.06 6.49
CA SER A 277 12.07 2.99 5.86
C SER A 277 13.43 2.91 6.53
N ASN A 278 14.51 2.90 5.74
CA ASN A 278 15.88 2.84 6.22
C ASN A 278 16.56 4.21 6.32
N PHE A 279 15.84 5.29 6.00
CA PHE A 279 16.41 6.65 5.96
C PHE A 279 15.57 7.64 6.75
N TYR A 280 16.20 8.73 7.16
CA TYR A 280 15.54 9.91 7.72
C TYR A 280 16.25 11.18 7.25
N ALA A 281 15.53 12.29 7.21
CA ALA A 281 16.09 13.58 6.83
C ALA A 281 16.72 14.30 8.02
N VAL A 282 17.80 15.04 7.78
CA VAL A 282 18.48 15.92 8.74
C VAL A 282 18.69 17.28 8.09
N VAL A 283 18.53 18.34 8.88
CA VAL A 283 18.75 19.73 8.45
C VAL A 283 20.07 20.22 9.02
N ASP A 284 20.91 20.83 8.17
CA ASP A 284 22.01 21.69 8.59
C ASP A 284 21.47 23.09 8.87
N THR A 285 21.44 23.45 10.14
CA THR A 285 20.91 24.74 10.61
C THR A 285 21.77 25.93 10.19
N ASN A 286 23.06 25.72 9.87
CA ASN A 286 23.96 26.79 9.44
C ASN A 286 23.75 27.15 7.97
N ALA A 287 23.43 26.15 7.13
CA ALA A 287 23.07 26.35 5.72
C ALA A 287 21.59 26.72 5.52
N CYS A 288 20.74 26.47 6.52
CA CYS A 288 19.30 26.72 6.42
C CYS A 288 18.98 28.22 6.50
N ASN A 289 18.48 28.80 5.41
CA ASN A 289 18.02 30.19 5.36
C ASN A 289 16.53 30.39 5.70
N GLY A 290 15.81 29.33 6.07
CA GLY A 290 14.42 29.44 6.51
C GLY A 290 13.36 29.73 5.44
N CYS A 291 13.63 29.42 4.16
CA CYS A 291 12.68 29.66 3.07
C CYS A 291 11.36 28.82 3.13
N GLY A 292 11.32 27.73 3.91
CA GLY A 292 10.11 26.92 4.12
C GLY A 292 9.67 26.04 2.94
N ILE A 293 10.45 25.95 1.86
CA ILE A 293 10.10 25.11 0.69
C ILE A 293 9.99 23.62 1.07
N CYS A 294 10.91 23.13 1.90
CA CYS A 294 10.92 21.75 2.38
C CYS A 294 9.67 21.39 3.20
N GLU A 295 9.15 22.34 4.00
CA GLU A 295 7.89 22.19 4.74
C GLU A 295 6.71 22.03 3.76
N LYS A 296 6.59 22.93 2.79
CA LYS A 296 5.51 22.90 1.78
C LYS A 296 5.51 21.62 0.94
N LYS A 297 6.69 21.07 0.65
CA LYS A 297 6.85 19.86 -0.17
C LYS A 297 6.67 18.55 0.62
N CYS A 298 6.70 18.60 1.95
CA CYS A 298 6.63 17.39 2.77
C CYS A 298 5.22 16.77 2.77
N GLN A 299 5.04 15.69 2.01
CA GLN A 299 3.73 15.03 1.84
C GLN A 299 3.19 14.38 3.12
N VAL A 300 4.09 14.04 4.05
CA VAL A 300 3.74 13.46 5.35
C VAL A 300 3.68 14.49 6.46
N GLY A 301 4.11 15.74 6.24
CA GLY A 301 4.13 16.80 7.26
C GLY A 301 5.20 16.65 8.35
N ALA A 302 6.28 15.93 8.06
CA ALA A 302 7.39 15.71 9.00
C ALA A 302 8.36 16.89 9.09
N VAL A 303 8.32 17.83 8.14
CA VAL A 303 9.14 19.04 8.16
C VAL A 303 8.32 20.19 8.72
N LYS A 304 8.87 20.96 9.65
CA LYS A 304 8.24 22.15 10.24
C LYS A 304 9.21 23.32 10.30
N LEU A 305 8.74 24.52 9.99
CA LEU A 305 9.54 25.73 10.20
C LEU A 305 9.34 26.24 11.62
N SER A 306 10.45 26.47 12.34
CA SER A 306 10.42 27.12 13.65
C SER A 306 9.94 28.57 13.50
N GLU A 307 8.92 28.96 14.25
CA GLU A 307 8.44 30.34 14.28
C GLU A 307 9.50 31.31 14.83
N LYS A 308 10.30 30.84 15.80
CA LYS A 308 11.31 31.65 16.50
C LYS A 308 12.60 31.79 15.71
N THR A 309 13.18 30.67 15.28
CA THR A 309 14.51 30.64 14.65
C THR A 309 14.44 30.69 13.13
N ARG A 310 13.24 30.54 12.55
CA ARG A 310 13.01 30.39 11.11
C ARG A 310 13.76 29.20 10.49
N GLN A 311 14.33 28.30 11.29
CA GLN A 311 15.01 27.10 10.81
C GLN A 311 14.03 25.94 10.62
N ALA A 312 14.31 25.07 9.64
CA ALA A 312 13.54 23.86 9.43
C ALA A 312 13.92 22.77 10.44
N GLY A 313 12.94 22.16 11.08
CA GLY A 313 13.08 20.97 11.92
C GLY A 313 12.43 19.74 11.27
N ILE A 314 12.94 18.56 11.60
CA ILE A 314 12.41 17.26 11.14
C ILE A 314 11.84 16.50 12.33
N ASP A 315 10.56 16.17 12.27
CA ASP A 315 9.94 15.21 13.17
C ASP A 315 10.31 13.79 12.74
N LEU A 316 11.25 13.19 13.48
CA LEU A 316 11.75 11.84 13.23
C LEU A 316 10.71 10.76 13.50
N ASN A 317 9.64 11.03 14.26
CA ASN A 317 8.55 10.08 14.43
C ASN A 317 7.66 9.98 13.18
N ARG A 318 7.84 10.89 12.21
CA ARG A 318 6.99 11.01 11.02
C ARG A 318 7.76 11.02 9.70
N CYS A 319 9.07 11.18 9.74
CA CYS A 319 9.89 11.25 8.53
C CYS A 319 10.03 9.87 7.87
N VAL A 320 9.35 9.66 6.74
CA VAL A 320 9.45 8.40 5.98
C VAL A 320 10.75 8.24 5.19
N GLY A 321 11.69 9.19 5.29
CA GLY A 321 12.98 9.12 4.57
C GLY A 321 12.89 9.29 3.05
N CYS A 322 11.78 9.80 2.51
CA CYS A 322 11.58 9.88 1.05
C CYS A 322 12.55 10.82 0.31
N GLY A 323 13.21 11.76 0.99
CA GLY A 323 14.20 12.64 0.35
C GLY A 323 13.63 13.77 -0.52
N ILE A 324 12.31 13.97 -0.60
CA ILE A 324 11.69 15.09 -1.34
C ILE A 324 12.19 16.44 -0.83
N CYS A 325 12.35 16.59 0.50
CA CYS A 325 12.86 17.82 1.11
C CYS A 325 14.32 18.11 0.74
N VAL A 326 15.12 17.08 0.50
CA VAL A 326 16.51 17.22 0.04
C VAL A 326 16.53 17.77 -1.38
N ALA A 327 15.80 17.12 -2.30
CA ALA A 327 15.71 17.55 -3.69
C ALA A 327 15.09 18.96 -3.85
N ALA A 328 14.24 19.39 -2.92
CA ALA A 328 13.58 20.68 -2.96
C ALA A 328 14.36 21.82 -2.26
N CYS A 329 15.44 21.54 -1.54
CA CYS A 329 16.15 22.56 -0.77
C CYS A 329 17.15 23.33 -1.66
N PRO A 330 16.93 24.62 -1.94
CA PRO A 330 17.85 25.39 -2.79
C PRO A 330 19.21 25.65 -2.12
N GLN A 331 19.29 25.52 -0.80
CA GLN A 331 20.51 25.73 -0.02
C GLN A 331 21.31 24.44 0.19
N ASN A 332 20.81 23.30 -0.29
CA ASN A 332 21.36 21.96 0.02
C ASN A 332 21.49 21.70 1.53
N ALA A 333 20.67 22.38 2.35
CA ALA A 333 20.71 22.32 3.81
C ALA A 333 20.02 21.07 4.39
N VAL A 334 19.53 20.15 3.56
CA VAL A 334 18.85 18.93 4.01
C VAL A 334 19.55 17.73 3.39
N THR A 335 19.82 16.71 4.20
CA THR A 335 20.44 15.45 3.75
C THR A 335 19.66 14.24 4.26
N LEU A 336 19.82 13.08 3.62
CA LEU A 336 19.35 11.80 4.17
C LEU A 336 20.47 11.11 4.95
N LYS A 337 20.13 10.60 6.13
CA LYS A 337 20.97 9.68 6.90
C LYS A 337 20.33 8.29 6.93
N LYS A 338 21.17 7.26 6.83
CA LYS A 338 20.75 5.87 7.02
C LYS A 338 20.51 5.62 8.51
N LYS A 339 19.49 4.81 8.83
CA LYS A 339 19.23 4.35 10.20
C LYS A 339 20.31 3.36 10.63
N ALA A 340 20.61 3.32 11.93
CA ALA A 340 21.61 2.41 12.48
C ALA A 340 21.23 0.93 12.30
N GLN A 341 19.93 0.62 12.45
CA GLN A 341 19.39 -0.70 12.15
C GLN A 341 18.65 -0.64 10.81
N GLU A 342 19.17 -1.39 9.85
CA GLU A 342 18.55 -1.56 8.54
C GLU A 342 17.52 -2.69 8.58
N THR A 343 16.36 -2.44 7.98
CA THR A 343 15.34 -3.46 7.74
C THR A 343 15.54 -4.01 6.33
N LYS A 344 15.98 -5.27 6.24
CA LYS A 344 16.03 -6.01 4.99
C LYS A 344 14.64 -6.56 4.66
N PRO A 345 14.02 -6.20 3.53
CA PRO A 345 12.73 -6.75 3.15
C PRO A 345 12.83 -8.26 2.83
N PRO A 346 11.77 -9.05 3.07
CA PRO A 346 11.67 -10.43 2.58
C PRO A 346 11.83 -10.51 1.06
N VAL A 347 12.16 -11.69 0.52
CA VAL A 347 12.42 -11.82 -0.92
C VAL A 347 11.13 -11.70 -1.70
N THR A 348 10.11 -12.46 -1.30
CA THR A 348 8.80 -12.52 -1.98
C THR A 348 7.64 -12.05 -1.09
N ARG A 349 6.45 -11.90 -1.70
CA ARG A 349 5.21 -11.59 -0.98
C ARG A 349 4.82 -12.72 -0.02
N GLU A 350 5.07 -13.98 -0.39
CA GLU A 350 4.78 -15.14 0.45
C GLU A 350 5.64 -15.12 1.72
N ASP A 351 6.94 -14.82 1.60
CA ASP A 351 7.83 -14.69 2.76
C ASP A 351 7.35 -13.57 3.70
N LEU A 352 6.94 -12.43 3.13
CA LEU A 352 6.38 -11.32 3.88
C LEU A 352 5.10 -11.74 4.61
N TYR A 353 4.20 -12.43 3.92
CA TYR A 353 2.93 -12.87 4.47
C TYR A 353 3.11 -13.95 5.55
N ASP A 354 4.08 -14.84 5.40
CA ASP A 354 4.45 -15.81 6.44
C ASP A 354 4.97 -15.11 7.70
N ILE A 355 5.82 -14.08 7.56
CA ILE A 355 6.30 -13.28 8.71
C ILE A 355 5.14 -12.50 9.37
N ILE A 356 4.23 -11.96 8.57
CA ILE A 356 3.05 -11.25 9.11
C ILE A 356 2.15 -12.23 9.87
N MET A 357 1.93 -13.43 9.33
CA MET A 357 1.09 -14.47 9.94
C MET A 357 1.68 -14.99 11.25
N ASP A 358 2.97 -15.35 11.27
CA ASP A 358 3.68 -15.82 12.46
C ASP A 358 3.57 -14.84 13.63
N LYS A 359 3.51 -13.54 13.32
CA LYS A 359 3.54 -12.45 14.31
C LYS A 359 2.24 -11.67 14.35
N LYS A 360 1.16 -12.26 13.85
CA LYS A 360 -0.15 -11.63 13.79
C LYS A 360 -0.70 -11.44 15.20
N LYS A 361 -0.89 -10.18 15.56
CA LYS A 361 -1.43 -9.82 16.88
C LYS A 361 -2.91 -10.20 16.93
N GLY A 362 -3.28 -11.08 17.86
CA GLY A 362 -4.68 -11.35 18.20
C GLY A 362 -5.38 -10.15 18.85
N LYS A 363 -6.64 -10.32 19.29
CA LYS A 363 -7.46 -9.25 19.88
C LYS A 363 -6.73 -8.47 20.98
N LEU A 364 -6.06 -9.17 21.90
CA LEU A 364 -5.30 -8.55 22.99
C LEU A 364 -4.15 -7.65 22.47
N GLY A 365 -3.47 -8.07 21.40
CA GLY A 365 -2.42 -7.27 20.78
C GLY A 365 -2.96 -6.03 20.04
N GLN A 366 -4.16 -6.12 19.45
CA GLN A 366 -4.85 -4.97 18.87
C GLN A 366 -5.27 -3.95 19.95
N LEU A 367 -5.80 -4.41 21.09
CA LEU A 367 -6.10 -3.54 22.24
C LEU A 367 -4.85 -2.82 22.75
N LYS A 368 -3.71 -3.52 22.84
CA LYS A 368 -2.43 -2.90 23.21
C LYS A 368 -1.99 -1.81 22.23
N ILE A 369 -2.24 -1.98 20.93
CA ILE A 369 -1.96 -0.93 19.92
C ILE A 369 -2.84 0.28 20.13
N THR A 370 -4.14 0.10 20.35
CA THR A 370 -5.06 1.21 20.64
C THR A 370 -4.60 1.99 21.87
N GLY A 371 -4.28 1.29 22.97
CA GLY A 371 -3.74 1.93 24.18
C GLY A 371 -2.42 2.67 23.94
N LYS A 372 -1.52 2.08 23.13
CA LYS A 372 -0.26 2.73 22.72
C LYS A 372 -0.51 3.99 21.90
N LEU A 373 -1.44 3.98 20.94
CA LEU A 373 -1.78 5.17 20.15
C LEU A 373 -2.34 6.30 21.01
N LEU A 374 -3.16 5.97 22.02
CA LEU A 374 -3.66 6.96 22.99
C LEU A 374 -2.51 7.58 23.79
N LEU A 375 -1.63 6.75 24.35
CA LEU A 375 -0.46 7.21 25.09
C LEU A 375 0.46 8.07 24.21
N ASP A 376 0.75 7.60 22.99
CA ASP A 376 1.62 8.33 22.07
C ASP A 376 1.04 9.70 21.73
N ALA A 377 -0.26 9.82 21.46
CA ALA A 377 -0.92 11.10 21.18
C ALA A 377 -0.79 12.10 22.32
N VAL A 378 -0.85 11.63 23.58
CA VAL A 378 -0.60 12.47 24.76
C VAL A 378 0.87 12.87 24.82
N THR A 379 1.80 11.91 24.71
CA THR A 379 3.25 12.17 24.84
C THR A 379 3.81 13.06 23.72
N THR A 380 3.20 13.05 22.52
CA THR A 380 3.60 13.89 21.39
C THR A 380 2.82 15.20 21.31
N GLY A 381 1.89 15.47 22.24
CA GLY A 381 1.04 16.66 22.22
C GLY A 381 0.02 16.69 21.08
N GLN A 382 -0.23 15.56 20.42
CA GLN A 382 -1.14 15.41 19.28
C GLN A 382 -2.52 14.94 19.71
N THR A 383 -3.06 15.49 20.80
CA THR A 383 -4.36 15.10 21.37
C THR A 383 -5.54 15.37 20.43
N HIS A 384 -5.37 16.22 19.41
CA HIS A 384 -6.35 16.39 18.33
C HIS A 384 -6.59 15.10 17.52
N LEU A 385 -5.65 14.15 17.51
CA LEU A 385 -5.78 12.83 16.87
C LEU A 385 -6.65 11.85 17.68
N LEU A 386 -7.05 12.23 18.90
CA LEU A 386 -7.91 11.42 19.77
C LEU A 386 -9.42 11.68 19.57
N ARG A 387 -9.77 12.65 18.72
CA ARG A 387 -11.14 13.11 18.50
C ARG A 387 -11.81 12.42 17.33
#